data_AF-A0AAE1MW73-F1
#
_entry.id   AF-A0AAE1MW73-F1
#
_cell.length_a   1.000
_cell.length_b   1.000
_cell.length_c   1.000
_cell.angle_alpha   90.00
_cell.angle_beta   90.00
_cell.angle_gamma   90.00
#
_symmetry.space_group_name_H-M   'P 1'
#
loop_
_entity.id
_entity.type
_entity.pdbx_description
1 polymer ?
#
loop_
_entity_poly.entity_id
_entity_poly.type
_entity_poly.pdbx_seq_one_letter_code
_entity_poly.pdbx_strand_id
1 'polypeptide(L)'
;MATSSLTSVAFFIFLLHLATSVSSIDVNYGTLGDNLPSLQLVANFLKTKTTIDSVKIFDVSPQILQAFAGSCISITITAPNGDIPALTNLDSARQWIMAHIKPFHPQTKIKYILIGSKVLHWTDWNTIKVLVLP
;
A
#
# COMPACT_ATOMS: atom_id res chain seq x y z
N MET A 1 0.89 47.77 -19.16
CA MET A 1 -0.15 46.72 -19.10
C MET A 1 0.41 45.30 -19.22
N ALA A 2 1.36 45.02 -20.11
CA ALA A 2 1.90 43.67 -20.28
C ALA A 2 2.86 43.18 -19.17
N THR A 3 3.65 44.08 -18.56
CA THR A 3 4.59 43.74 -17.49
C THR A 3 3.89 43.39 -16.17
N SER A 4 2.82 44.12 -15.85
CA SER A 4 1.97 43.87 -14.67
C SER A 4 1.22 42.55 -14.73
N SER A 5 0.85 42.07 -15.93
CA SER A 5 0.18 40.77 -16.06
C SER A 5 1.17 39.60 -15.86
N LEU A 6 2.42 39.75 -16.33
CA LEU A 6 3.45 38.71 -16.18
C LEU A 6 3.84 38.52 -14.71
N THR A 7 3.95 39.62 -13.95
CA THR A 7 4.22 39.56 -12.50
C THR A 7 3.07 38.93 -11.72
N SER A 8 1.82 39.19 -12.10
CA SER A 8 0.65 38.55 -11.45
C SER A 8 0.59 37.05 -11.73
N VAL A 9 0.90 36.62 -12.96
CA VAL A 9 0.96 35.19 -13.30
C VAL A 9 2.07 34.49 -12.52
N ALA A 10 3.27 35.08 -12.45
CA ALA A 10 4.38 34.52 -11.69
C ALA A 10 4.06 34.42 -10.19
N PHE A 11 3.43 35.45 -9.61
CA PHE A 11 2.99 35.44 -8.22
C PHE A 11 1.91 34.37 -7.95
N PHE A 12 0.96 34.19 -8.88
CA PHE A 12 -0.06 33.15 -8.77
C PHE A 12 0.55 31.73 -8.85
N ILE A 13 1.52 31.50 -9.74
CA ILE A 13 2.26 30.23 -9.83
C ILE A 13 3.06 29.98 -8.55
N PHE A 14 3.67 31.02 -7.97
CA PHE A 14 4.38 30.93 -6.69
C PHE A 14 3.44 30.58 -5.53
N LEU A 15 2.26 31.20 -5.46
CA LEU A 15 1.23 30.85 -4.49
C LEU A 15 0.72 29.41 -4.66
N LEU A 16 0.55 28.94 -5.89
CA LEU A 16 0.20 27.54 -6.18
C LEU A 16 1.26 26.56 -5.68
N HIS A 17 2.56 26.88 -5.83
CA HIS A 17 3.66 26.06 -5.32
C HIS A 17 3.75 26.06 -3.79
N LEU A 18 3.45 27.20 -3.15
CA LEU A 18 3.36 27.29 -1.68
C LEU A 18 2.15 26.55 -1.12
N ALA A 19 1.07 26.40 -1.91
CA ALA A 19 -0.15 25.73 -1.51
C ALA A 19 -0.09 24.19 -1.60
N THR A 20 0.95 23.60 -2.20
CA THR A 20 1.09 22.14 -2.27
C THR A 20 1.69 21.59 -0.98
N SER A 21 0.89 21.45 0.08
CA SER A 21 1.18 20.53 1.16
C SER A 21 0.55 19.17 0.83
N VAL A 22 1.37 18.18 0.46
CA VAL A 22 0.89 16.81 0.27
C VAL A 22 0.98 16.08 1.62
N SER A 23 -0.15 15.94 2.30
CA SER A 23 -0.29 14.99 3.41
C SER A 23 -0.92 13.71 2.87
N SER A 24 -0.09 12.68 2.62
CA SER A 24 -0.60 11.32 2.34
C SER A 24 -1.07 10.70 3.65
N ILE A 25 -2.28 10.16 3.64
CA ILE A 25 -2.88 9.44 4.77
C ILE A 25 -3.12 8.00 4.31
N ASP A 26 -2.60 7.05 5.08
CA ASP A 26 -2.81 5.62 4.89
C ASP A 26 -3.85 5.11 5.90
N VAL A 27 -4.61 4.09 5.51
CA VAL A 27 -5.57 3.40 6.39
C VAL A 27 -5.39 1.89 6.31
N ASN A 28 -5.65 1.22 7.42
CA ASN A 28 -5.67 -0.25 7.47
C ASN A 28 -7.03 -0.75 6.96
N TYR A 29 -7.04 -1.61 5.94
CA TYR A 29 -8.23 -2.26 5.43
C TYR A 29 -8.33 -3.69 5.96
N GLY A 30 -9.09 -3.87 7.05
CA GLY A 30 -9.39 -5.18 7.63
C GLY A 30 -10.64 -5.80 7.00
N THR A 31 -10.59 -7.10 6.73
CA THR A 31 -11.65 -7.87 6.07
C THR A 31 -12.36 -8.88 6.97
N LEU A 32 -12.00 -8.93 8.26
CA LEU A 32 -12.66 -9.78 9.26
C LEU A 32 -13.92 -9.10 9.83
N GLY A 33 -14.95 -9.02 9.00
CA GLY A 33 -16.28 -8.51 9.37
C GLY A 33 -17.35 -9.22 8.56
N ASP A 34 -18.58 -9.28 9.08
CA ASP A 34 -19.70 -10.02 8.51
C ASP A 34 -20.66 -9.16 7.66
N ASN A 35 -20.50 -7.84 7.69
CA ASN A 35 -21.36 -6.87 7.02
C ASN A 35 -20.57 -5.84 6.19
N LEU A 36 -19.35 -6.18 5.78
CA LEU A 36 -18.48 -5.27 5.02
C LEU A 36 -19.02 -5.05 3.59
N PRO A 37 -18.86 -3.83 3.03
CA PRO A 37 -19.17 -3.60 1.63
C PRO A 37 -18.27 -4.42 0.68
N SER A 38 -18.69 -4.57 -0.58
CA SER A 38 -17.87 -5.24 -1.58
C SER A 38 -16.54 -4.53 -1.82
N LEU A 39 -15.51 -5.29 -2.21
CA LEU A 39 -14.14 -4.77 -2.41
C LEU A 39 -14.10 -3.62 -3.43
N GLN A 40 -14.87 -3.73 -4.52
CA GLN A 40 -14.98 -2.69 -5.55
C GLN A 40 -15.66 -1.43 -5.01
N LEU A 41 -16.68 -1.59 -4.16
CA LEU A 41 -17.35 -0.45 -3.52
C LEU A 41 -16.38 0.27 -2.59
N VAL A 42 -15.59 -0.46 -1.78
CA VAL A 42 -14.55 0.14 -0.92
C VAL A 42 -13.51 0.89 -1.75
N ALA A 43 -12.94 0.28 -2.79
CA ALA A 43 -11.95 0.93 -3.65
C ALA A 43 -12.51 2.20 -4.31
N ASN A 44 -13.75 2.15 -4.81
CA ASN A 44 -14.41 3.31 -5.41
C ASN A 44 -14.74 4.40 -4.38
N PHE A 45 -15.18 4.01 -3.18
CA PHE A 45 -15.44 4.94 -2.08
C PHE A 45 -14.17 5.69 -1.68
N LEU A 46 -13.07 4.98 -1.42
CA LEU A 46 -11.80 5.61 -1.08
C LEU A 46 -11.35 6.58 -2.17
N LYS A 47 -11.43 6.17 -3.44
CA LYS A 47 -11.03 6.98 -4.60
C LYS A 47 -11.88 8.24 -4.77
N THR A 48 -13.19 8.17 -4.54
CA THR A 48 -14.14 9.22 -4.98
C THR A 48 -14.74 10.04 -3.84
N LYS A 49 -14.66 9.56 -2.60
CA LYS A 49 -15.32 10.16 -1.43
C LYS A 49 -14.34 10.52 -0.31
N THR A 50 -13.05 10.26 -0.48
CA THR A 50 -12.02 10.55 0.53
C THR A 50 -10.77 11.14 -0.10
N THR A 51 -9.82 11.58 0.72
CA THR A 51 -8.47 11.98 0.30
C THR A 51 -7.42 10.88 0.55
N ILE A 52 -7.85 9.67 0.92
CA ILE A 52 -6.96 8.54 1.19
C ILE A 52 -6.39 8.04 -0.12
N ASP A 53 -5.06 7.94 -0.19
CA ASP A 53 -4.32 7.54 -1.37
C ASP A 53 -3.48 6.26 -1.17
N SER A 54 -3.52 5.68 0.03
CA SER A 54 -2.81 4.46 0.40
C SER A 54 -3.66 3.60 1.33
N VAL A 55 -3.59 2.28 1.16
CA VAL A 55 -4.18 1.31 2.08
C VAL A 55 -3.20 0.20 2.43
N LYS A 56 -3.21 -0.23 3.69
CA LYS A 56 -2.54 -1.46 4.14
C LYS A 56 -3.53 -2.60 4.27
N ILE A 57 -3.21 -3.74 3.65
CA ILE A 57 -3.91 -5.02 3.82
C ILE A 57 -3.07 -5.99 4.67
N PHE A 58 -3.74 -6.95 5.30
CA PHE A 58 -3.13 -7.88 6.27
C PHE A 58 -2.83 -9.27 5.70
N ASP A 59 -3.07 -9.47 4.41
CA ASP A 59 -2.81 -10.71 3.67
C ASP A 59 -2.39 -10.42 2.22
N VAL A 60 -2.26 -11.47 1.42
CA VAL A 60 -1.96 -11.43 -0.02
C VAL A 60 -3.19 -11.66 -0.91
N SER A 61 -4.37 -11.18 -0.50
CA SER A 61 -5.65 -11.46 -1.19
C SER A 61 -5.66 -10.99 -2.65
N PRO A 62 -5.73 -11.91 -3.64
CA PRO A 62 -5.87 -11.57 -5.06
C PRO A 62 -7.09 -10.71 -5.35
N GLN A 63 -8.19 -10.94 -4.63
CA GLN A 63 -9.46 -10.26 -4.85
C GLN A 63 -9.36 -8.77 -4.47
N ILE A 64 -8.68 -8.46 -3.37
CA ILE A 64 -8.45 -7.07 -2.97
C ILE A 64 -7.52 -6.40 -3.98
N LEU A 65 -6.41 -7.05 -4.35
CA LEU A 65 -5.48 -6.49 -5.31
C LEU A 65 -6.15 -6.19 -6.66
N GLN A 66 -7.01 -7.07 -7.16
CA GLN A 66 -7.80 -6.85 -8.37
C GLN A 66 -8.80 -5.70 -8.22
N ALA A 67 -9.50 -5.59 -7.08
CA ALA A 67 -10.48 -4.53 -6.86
C ALA A 67 -9.86 -3.13 -6.84
N PHE A 68 -8.60 -3.02 -6.44
CA PHE A 68 -7.85 -1.76 -6.44
C PHE A 68 -7.06 -1.49 -7.73
N ALA A 69 -7.07 -2.39 -8.70
CA ALA A 69 -6.40 -2.20 -9.99
C ALA A 69 -6.95 -0.94 -10.71
N GLY A 70 -6.06 -0.08 -11.19
CA GLY A 70 -6.42 1.17 -11.87
C GLY A 70 -7.07 2.25 -10.98
N SER A 71 -7.16 2.03 -9.67
CA SER A 71 -7.74 3.02 -8.74
C SER A 71 -6.82 4.22 -8.47
N CYS A 72 -5.53 4.10 -8.78
CA CYS A 72 -4.43 4.98 -8.38
C CYS A 72 -4.13 5.01 -6.87
N ILE A 73 -4.85 4.27 -6.04
CA ILE A 73 -4.57 4.06 -4.62
C ILE A 73 -3.41 3.08 -4.48
N SER A 74 -2.47 3.41 -3.60
CA SER A 74 -1.32 2.57 -3.28
C SER A 74 -1.68 1.47 -2.29
N ILE A 75 -1.14 0.26 -2.46
CA ILE A 75 -1.37 -0.88 -1.58
C ILE A 75 -0.07 -1.26 -0.87
N THR A 76 -0.12 -1.30 0.46
CA THR A 76 0.87 -1.98 1.30
C THR A 76 0.35 -3.37 1.63
N ILE A 77 1.09 -4.40 1.22
CA ILE A 77 0.72 -5.82 1.41
C ILE A 77 1.45 -6.35 2.63
N THR A 78 0.81 -7.21 3.43
CA THR A 78 1.48 -7.91 4.54
C THR A 78 1.51 -9.40 4.25
N ALA A 79 2.71 -9.96 4.06
CA ALA A 79 2.90 -11.40 4.01
C ALA A 79 2.51 -12.01 5.37
N PRO A 80 1.65 -13.03 5.41
CA PRO A 80 1.29 -13.72 6.65
C PRO A 80 2.51 -14.27 7.40
N ASN A 81 2.43 -14.36 8.73
CA ASN A 81 3.53 -14.90 9.55
C ASN A 81 3.93 -16.34 9.15
N GLY A 82 2.97 -17.13 8.64
CA GLY A 82 3.22 -18.50 8.18
C GLY A 82 4.10 -18.60 6.93
N ASP A 83 4.19 -17.54 6.13
CA ASP A 83 5.03 -17.52 4.92
C ASP A 83 6.51 -17.24 5.25
N ILE A 84 6.77 -16.63 6.41
CA ILE A 84 8.11 -16.15 6.80
C ILE A 84 9.20 -17.23 6.66
N PRO A 85 9.02 -18.48 7.14
CA PRO A 85 10.06 -19.50 7.01
C PRO A 85 10.46 -19.76 5.55
N ALA A 86 9.48 -19.82 4.63
CA ALA A 86 9.75 -20.03 3.21
C ALA A 86 10.45 -18.82 2.59
N LEU A 87 10.11 -17.61 3.03
CA LEU A 87 10.70 -16.35 2.53
C LEU A 87 12.17 -16.15 2.93
N THR A 88 12.71 -16.96 3.85
CA THR A 88 14.16 -16.95 4.16
C THR A 88 15.00 -17.60 3.06
N ASN A 89 14.40 -18.45 2.22
CA ASN A 89 15.06 -19.05 1.06
C ASN A 89 14.83 -18.20 -0.19
N LEU A 90 15.90 -17.90 -0.92
CA LEU A 90 15.85 -17.01 -2.08
C LEU A 90 14.95 -17.51 -3.21
N ASP A 91 14.95 -18.81 -3.51
CA ASP A 91 14.15 -19.36 -4.61
C ASP A 91 12.67 -19.42 -4.25
N SER A 92 12.36 -19.81 -3.02
CA SER A 92 11.01 -19.72 -2.47
C SER A 92 10.50 -18.28 -2.43
N ALA A 93 11.32 -17.31 -2.04
CA ALA A 93 10.96 -15.90 -2.05
C ALA A 93 10.68 -15.38 -3.47
N ARG A 94 11.48 -15.78 -4.46
CA ARG A 94 11.23 -15.45 -5.88
C ARG A 94 9.89 -16.02 -6.35
N GLN A 95 9.62 -17.29 -6.04
CA GLN A 95 8.35 -17.92 -6.39
C GLN A 95 7.16 -17.22 -5.72
N TRP A 96 7.30 -16.83 -4.45
CA TRP A 96 6.28 -16.09 -3.73
C TRP A 96 5.98 -14.74 -4.39
N ILE A 97 6.99 -13.96 -4.80
CA ILE A 97 6.79 -12.70 -5.53
C ILE A 97 6.08 -12.96 -6.87
N MET A 98 6.50 -14.00 -7.61
CA MET A 98 5.89 -14.35 -8.90
C MET A 98 4.43 -14.78 -8.77
N ALA A 99 4.05 -15.40 -7.65
CA ALA A 99 2.69 -15.85 -7.38
C ALA A 99 1.78 -14.73 -6.83
N HIS A 100 2.29 -13.91 -5.91
CA HIS A 100 1.46 -13.01 -5.10
C HIS A 100 1.54 -11.53 -5.47
N ILE A 101 2.62 -11.11 -6.14
CA ILE A 101 2.88 -9.69 -6.42
C ILE A 101 2.86 -9.41 -7.93
N LYS A 102 3.65 -10.19 -8.69
CA LYS A 102 3.84 -9.98 -10.12
C LYS A 102 2.54 -9.96 -10.94
N PRO A 103 1.51 -10.78 -10.65
CA PRO A 103 0.29 -10.79 -11.45
C PRO A 103 -0.55 -9.51 -11.34
N PHE A 104 -0.36 -8.71 -10.28
CA PHE A 104 -1.19 -7.53 -10.00
C PHE A 104 -0.46 -6.22 -10.29
N HIS A 105 0.87 -6.23 -10.37
CA HIS A 105 1.67 -5.05 -10.67
C HIS A 105 1.99 -4.94 -12.18
N PRO A 106 1.85 -3.77 -12.83
CA PRO A 106 1.65 -2.43 -12.24
C PRO A 106 0.20 -1.95 -12.17
N GLN A 107 -0.79 -2.75 -12.62
CA GLN A 107 -2.19 -2.33 -12.65
C GLN A 107 -2.68 -1.91 -11.25
N THR A 108 -2.25 -2.62 -10.22
CA THR A 108 -2.38 -2.25 -8.81
C THR A 108 -1.05 -1.66 -8.33
N LYS A 109 -1.11 -0.46 -7.74
CA LYS A 109 0.09 0.24 -7.25
C LYS A 109 0.56 -0.36 -5.93
N ILE A 110 1.43 -1.36 -5.97
CA ILE A 110 2.02 -1.94 -4.76
C ILE A 110 3.15 -1.04 -4.28
N LYS A 111 3.02 -0.46 -3.09
CA LYS A 111 3.96 0.50 -2.50
C LYS A 111 5.00 -0.17 -1.60
N TYR A 112 4.54 -1.04 -0.70
CA TYR A 112 5.39 -1.79 0.22
C TYR A 112 4.90 -3.24 0.36
N ILE A 113 5.85 -4.13 0.65
CA ILE A 113 5.59 -5.51 1.08
C ILE A 113 6.17 -5.63 2.48
N LEU A 114 5.30 -5.83 3.47
CA LEU A 114 5.66 -6.08 4.86
C LEU A 114 5.77 -7.59 5.08
N ILE A 115 6.82 -8.03 5.75
CA ILE A 115 7.02 -9.45 6.05
C ILE A 115 6.57 -9.72 7.49
N GLY A 116 5.37 -10.25 7.65
CA GLY A 116 4.76 -10.55 8.94
C GLY A 116 4.10 -9.37 9.65
N SER A 117 3.39 -9.71 10.72
CA SER A 117 2.72 -8.78 11.63
C SER A 117 3.06 -9.15 13.08
N LYS A 118 3.62 -8.17 13.81
CA LYS A 118 3.97 -8.28 15.23
C LYS A 118 4.81 -9.54 15.56
N VAL A 119 5.72 -9.91 14.67
CA VAL A 119 6.53 -11.15 14.79
C VAL A 119 7.29 -11.20 16.11
N LEU A 120 7.92 -10.10 16.52
CA LEU A 120 8.68 -10.03 17.78
C LEU A 120 7.82 -10.26 19.04
N HIS A 121 6.50 -10.12 18.96
CA HIS A 121 5.59 -10.28 20.09
C HIS A 121 4.96 -11.67 20.17
N TRP A 122 4.67 -12.31 19.03
CA TRP A 122 3.91 -13.57 18.98
C TRP A 122 4.76 -14.80 18.66
N THR A 123 6.03 -14.60 18.33
CA THR A 123 6.91 -15.66 17.85
C THR A 123 7.91 -16.06 18.92
N ASP A 124 8.29 -17.35 18.94
CA ASP A 124 9.27 -17.86 19.89
C ASP A 124 10.68 -17.30 19.63
N TRP A 125 11.53 -17.34 20.66
CA TRP A 125 12.87 -16.77 20.60
C TRP A 125 13.79 -17.43 19.55
N ASN A 126 13.63 -18.72 19.25
CA ASN A 126 14.48 -19.39 18.26
C ASN A 126 14.16 -18.87 16.85
N THR A 127 12.89 -18.68 16.54
CA THR A 127 12.46 -18.09 15.27
C THR A 127 12.86 -16.61 15.17
N ILE A 128 12.78 -15.84 16.28
CA ILE A 128 13.25 -14.44 16.31
C ILE A 128 14.76 -14.36 16.03
N LYS A 129 15.58 -15.27 16.58
CA LYS A 129 17.02 -15.31 16.33
C LYS A 129 17.34 -15.43 14.84
N VAL A 130 16.66 -16.31 14.13
CA VAL A 130 16.86 -16.51 12.68
C VAL A 130 16.51 -15.25 11.87
N LEU A 131 15.58 -14.42 12.36
CA LEU A 131 15.09 -13.25 11.63
C LEU A 131 15.86 -11.95 11.92
N VAL A 132 16.44 -11.83 13.12
CA VAL A 132 16.98 -10.54 13.61
C VAL A 132 18.48 -10.60 13.87
N LEU A 133 19.04 -11.78 14.13
CA LEU A 133 20.45 -11.93 14.45
C LEU A 133 21.23 -12.44 13.23
N PRO A 134 22.43 -11.88 12.97
CA PRO A 134 23.29 -12.28 11.85
C PRO A 134 23.88 -13.68 12.02
#